data_AF-A0A9R1KT15-F1
#
_entry.id   AF-A0A9R1KT15-F1
#
_cell.length_a   1.000
_cell.length_b   1.000
_cell.length_c   1.000
_cell.angle_alpha   90.00
_cell.angle_beta   90.00
_cell.angle_gamma   90.00
#
_symmetry.space_group_name_H-M   'P 1'
#
loop_
_entity.id
_entity.type
_entity.pdbx_description
1 polymer ?
#
loop_
_entity_poly.entity_id
_entity_poly.type
_entity_poly.pdbx_seq_one_letter_code
_entity_poly.pdbx_strand_id
1 'polypeptide(L)'
;MGDKYKDKEPTALDLFKECHYSKKKKSYTDVVQAAITEMENKASQPTEDGQESNSMTKAVAEVLANHTKKPRFLQHVGIQHVHARSSDSNCQAELAKRGNVELRALVDTLTKQLKEFEEARIRQDEEHRKRDEENRKKQAEMDAKLDFLLSQLQARSTQG
;
A
#
# COMPACT_ATOMS: atom_id res chain seq x y z
N MET A 1 -15.41 -18.76 -48.79
CA MET A 1 -14.94 -18.50 -47.41
C MET A 1 -14.99 -17.00 -47.24
N GLY A 2 -16.01 -16.48 -46.55
CA GLY A 2 -16.21 -15.03 -46.42
C GLY A 2 -15.25 -14.46 -45.39
N ASP A 3 -14.50 -13.46 -45.81
CA ASP A 3 -13.52 -12.72 -45.04
C ASP A 3 -14.24 -11.84 -43.98
N LYS A 4 -14.50 -12.40 -42.80
CA LYS A 4 -15.31 -11.74 -41.73
C LYS A 4 -14.47 -10.92 -40.75
N TYR A 5 -13.15 -11.07 -40.78
CA TYR A 5 -12.22 -10.42 -39.87
C TYR A 5 -11.36 -9.46 -40.66
N LYS A 6 -12.01 -8.42 -41.20
CA LYS A 6 -11.41 -7.54 -42.19
C LYS A 6 -10.22 -6.73 -41.66
N ASP A 7 -10.13 -6.44 -40.36
CA ASP A 7 -9.04 -5.63 -39.79
C ASP A 7 -8.75 -5.89 -38.28
N LYS A 8 -9.31 -6.96 -37.69
CA LYS A 8 -9.17 -7.24 -36.25
C LYS A 8 -8.95 -8.73 -35.97
N GLU A 9 -7.93 -9.03 -35.19
CA GLU A 9 -7.66 -10.40 -34.73
C GLU A 9 -8.85 -10.90 -33.87
N PRO A 10 -9.39 -12.09 -34.14
CA PRO A 10 -10.53 -12.62 -33.41
C PRO A 10 -10.19 -12.83 -31.94
N THR A 11 -11.08 -12.45 -31.03
CA THR A 11 -10.89 -12.68 -29.60
C THR A 11 -11.06 -14.16 -29.27
N ALA A 12 -10.58 -14.59 -28.08
CA ALA A 12 -10.80 -15.95 -27.58
C ALA A 12 -12.29 -16.37 -27.59
N LEU A 13 -13.19 -15.42 -27.30
CA LEU A 13 -14.64 -15.66 -27.33
C LEU A 13 -15.17 -15.78 -28.76
N ASP A 14 -14.64 -15.00 -29.71
CA ASP A 14 -15.02 -15.11 -31.13
C ASP A 14 -14.65 -16.48 -31.69
N LEU A 15 -13.44 -16.95 -31.39
CA LEU A 15 -12.97 -18.29 -31.76
C LEU A 15 -13.84 -19.37 -31.11
N PHE A 16 -14.23 -19.20 -29.85
CA PHE A 16 -15.11 -20.14 -29.13
C PHE A 16 -16.50 -20.21 -29.79
N LYS A 17 -17.10 -19.07 -30.09
CA LYS A 17 -18.37 -18.98 -30.80
C LYS A 17 -18.28 -19.63 -32.18
N GLU A 18 -17.23 -19.35 -32.95
CA GLU A 18 -17.06 -19.94 -34.27
C GLU A 18 -16.91 -21.47 -34.22
N CYS A 19 -16.13 -22.00 -33.28
CA CYS A 19 -15.91 -23.44 -33.13
C CYS A 19 -17.19 -24.20 -32.72
N HIS A 20 -18.04 -23.59 -31.90
CA HIS A 20 -19.22 -24.27 -31.35
C HIS A 20 -20.53 -23.94 -32.09
N TYR A 21 -20.50 -23.09 -33.11
CA TYR A 21 -21.68 -22.75 -33.91
C TYR A 21 -22.05 -23.87 -34.90
N SER A 22 -23.27 -24.40 -34.78
CA SER A 22 -23.77 -25.39 -35.73
C SER A 22 -24.31 -24.72 -36.99
N LYS A 23 -23.59 -24.77 -38.11
CA LYS A 23 -24.08 -24.27 -39.41
C LYS A 23 -25.36 -24.97 -39.88
N LYS A 24 -25.51 -26.25 -39.53
CA LYS A 24 -26.69 -27.07 -39.90
C LYS A 24 -27.94 -26.63 -39.12
N LYS A 25 -27.81 -26.41 -37.82
CA LYS A 25 -28.93 -25.98 -36.96
C LYS A 25 -29.08 -24.46 -36.85
N LYS A 26 -28.11 -23.72 -37.39
CA LYS A 26 -27.96 -22.25 -37.27
C LYS A 26 -28.02 -21.75 -35.82
N SER A 27 -27.57 -22.55 -34.86
CA SER A 27 -27.67 -22.27 -33.43
C SER A 27 -26.51 -22.88 -32.62
N TYR A 28 -26.40 -22.44 -31.37
CA TYR A 28 -25.61 -23.07 -30.33
C TYR A 28 -26.43 -24.11 -29.58
N THR A 29 -25.78 -25.06 -28.92
CA THR A 29 -26.42 -25.90 -27.90
C THR A 29 -26.62 -25.10 -26.62
N ASP A 30 -27.63 -25.42 -25.82
CA ASP A 30 -27.94 -24.72 -24.57
C ASP A 30 -26.72 -24.59 -23.63
N VAL A 31 -25.92 -25.65 -23.52
CA VAL A 31 -24.68 -25.68 -22.71
C VAL A 31 -23.65 -24.65 -23.20
N VAL A 32 -23.50 -24.52 -24.52
CA VAL A 32 -22.57 -23.56 -25.15
C VAL A 32 -23.11 -22.14 -24.99
N GLN A 33 -24.41 -21.94 -25.12
CA GLN A 33 -25.02 -20.63 -24.94
C GLN A 33 -24.86 -20.14 -23.50
N ALA A 34 -25.06 -21.01 -22.50
CA ALA A 34 -24.80 -20.70 -21.10
C ALA A 34 -23.32 -20.33 -20.87
N ALA A 35 -22.38 -21.10 -21.43
CA ALA A 35 -20.96 -20.81 -21.31
C ALA A 35 -20.57 -19.47 -21.96
N ILE A 36 -21.14 -19.13 -23.13
CA ILE A 36 -20.93 -17.84 -23.80
C ILE A 36 -21.38 -16.68 -22.89
N THR A 37 -22.58 -16.78 -22.32
CA THR A 37 -23.11 -15.76 -21.40
C THR A 37 -22.25 -15.64 -20.14
N GLU A 38 -21.76 -16.75 -19.59
CA GLU A 38 -20.85 -16.73 -18.44
C GLU A 38 -19.53 -16.03 -18.77
N MET A 39 -18.94 -16.28 -19.94
CA MET A 39 -17.72 -15.63 -20.39
C MET A 39 -17.91 -14.11 -20.58
N GLU A 40 -19.03 -13.69 -21.16
CA GLU A 40 -19.37 -12.26 -21.35
C GLU A 40 -19.58 -11.54 -20.02
N ASN A 41 -20.23 -12.18 -19.06
CA ASN A 41 -20.41 -11.65 -17.71
C ASN A 41 -19.05 -11.50 -16.99
N LYS A 42 -18.19 -12.52 -17.04
CA LYS A 42 -16.86 -12.51 -16.41
C LYS A 42 -15.91 -11.48 -17.01
N ALA A 43 -16.02 -11.21 -18.31
CA ALA A 43 -15.26 -10.16 -18.99
C ALA A 43 -15.75 -8.74 -18.65
N SER A 44 -17.02 -8.60 -18.26
CA SER A 44 -17.64 -7.30 -17.93
C SER A 44 -17.49 -6.92 -16.45
N GLN A 45 -17.12 -7.86 -15.57
CA GLN A 45 -16.94 -7.60 -14.14
C GLN A 45 -15.62 -6.86 -13.88
N PRO A 46 -15.66 -5.68 -13.22
CA PRO A 46 -14.45 -5.07 -12.66
C PRO A 46 -13.93 -5.92 -11.51
N THR A 47 -12.61 -6.11 -11.43
CA THR A 47 -12.00 -6.76 -10.25
C THR A 47 -11.85 -5.77 -9.11
N GLU A 48 -12.01 -6.24 -7.87
CA GLU A 48 -11.89 -5.45 -6.63
C GLU A 48 -10.51 -4.76 -6.46
N ASP A 49 -9.49 -5.15 -7.21
CA ASP A 49 -8.10 -4.66 -7.06
C ASP A 49 -7.67 -3.56 -8.06
N GLY A 50 -8.62 -2.92 -8.76
CA GLY A 50 -8.27 -1.79 -9.66
C GLY A 50 -7.38 -2.17 -10.86
N GLN A 51 -7.18 -3.47 -11.11
CA GLN A 51 -6.47 -3.99 -12.28
C GLN A 51 -7.48 -4.10 -13.45
N GLU A 52 -7.06 -3.61 -14.61
CA GLU A 52 -7.85 -3.53 -15.84
C GLU A 52 -8.69 -4.80 -16.08
N SER A 53 -9.93 -4.59 -16.56
CA SER A 53 -10.91 -5.62 -16.87
C SER A 53 -10.26 -6.92 -17.37
N ASN A 54 -10.64 -8.04 -16.75
CA ASN A 54 -10.08 -9.36 -17.08
C ASN A 54 -10.09 -9.53 -18.60
N SER A 55 -8.90 -9.62 -19.22
CA SER A 55 -8.76 -9.89 -20.65
C SER A 55 -9.70 -11.01 -21.05
N MET A 56 -10.41 -10.85 -22.18
CA MET A 56 -11.39 -11.83 -22.68
C MET A 56 -10.86 -13.28 -22.63
N THR A 57 -9.55 -13.46 -22.87
CA THR A 57 -8.85 -14.74 -22.77
C THR A 57 -8.89 -15.37 -21.37
N LYS A 58 -8.75 -14.57 -20.30
CA LYS A 58 -8.81 -15.03 -18.91
C LYS A 58 -10.23 -15.48 -18.54
N ALA A 59 -11.24 -14.70 -18.91
CA ALA A 59 -12.64 -15.06 -18.70
C ALA A 59 -12.99 -16.38 -19.42
N VAL A 60 -12.56 -16.56 -20.67
CA VAL A 60 -12.72 -17.83 -21.41
C VAL A 60 -12.01 -18.98 -20.70
N ALA A 61 -10.78 -18.77 -20.20
CA ALA A 61 -10.03 -19.81 -19.52
C ALA A 61 -10.67 -20.28 -18.21
N GLU A 62 -11.16 -19.35 -17.38
CA GLU A 62 -11.84 -19.67 -16.12
C GLU A 62 -13.12 -20.46 -16.36
N VAL A 63 -13.97 -20.02 -17.28
CA VAL A 63 -15.21 -20.73 -17.63
C VAL A 63 -14.87 -22.14 -18.14
N LEU A 64 -13.91 -22.27 -19.05
CA LEU A 64 -13.50 -23.58 -19.56
C LEU A 64 -12.96 -24.52 -18.46
N ALA A 65 -12.26 -23.99 -17.46
CA ALA A 65 -11.78 -24.78 -16.32
C ALA A 65 -12.91 -25.29 -15.42
N ASN A 66 -13.99 -24.50 -15.27
CA ASN A 66 -15.17 -24.90 -14.50
C ASN A 66 -15.97 -26.00 -15.21
N HIS A 67 -16.07 -25.92 -16.54
CA HIS A 67 -16.89 -26.84 -17.34
C HIS A 67 -16.14 -28.10 -17.80
N THR A 68 -14.80 -28.13 -17.72
CA THR A 68 -14.01 -29.27 -18.21
C THR A 68 -12.73 -29.47 -17.40
N LYS A 69 -12.44 -30.71 -16.99
CA LYS A 69 -11.27 -31.05 -16.15
C LYS A 69 -9.90 -30.69 -16.75
N LYS A 70 -9.78 -30.64 -18.09
CA LYS A 70 -8.54 -30.31 -18.82
C LYS A 70 -8.87 -29.54 -20.11
N PRO A 71 -9.18 -28.24 -20.02
CA PRO A 71 -9.54 -27.48 -21.21
C PRO A 71 -8.30 -27.24 -22.07
N ARG A 72 -8.32 -27.73 -23.31
CA ARG A 72 -7.27 -27.49 -24.31
C ARG A 72 -7.71 -26.55 -25.42
N PHE A 73 -8.91 -25.98 -25.33
CA PHE A 73 -9.48 -25.12 -26.37
C PHE A 73 -8.55 -23.95 -26.71
N LEU A 74 -8.15 -23.16 -25.70
CA LEU A 74 -7.25 -22.01 -25.91
C LEU A 74 -5.92 -22.41 -26.55
N GLN A 75 -5.34 -23.53 -26.11
CA GLN A 75 -4.14 -24.09 -26.72
C GLN A 75 -4.36 -24.47 -28.20
N HIS A 76 -5.48 -25.13 -28.52
CA HIS A 76 -5.81 -25.54 -29.89
C HIS A 76 -6.07 -24.36 -30.82
N VAL A 77 -6.58 -23.24 -30.29
CA VAL A 77 -6.78 -22.00 -31.06
C VAL A 77 -5.56 -21.07 -31.05
N GLY A 78 -4.40 -21.55 -30.59
CA GLY A 78 -3.14 -20.82 -30.60
C GLY A 78 -2.97 -19.76 -29.50
N ILE A 79 -3.91 -19.67 -28.56
CA ILE A 79 -3.89 -18.72 -27.46
C ILE A 79 -3.18 -19.34 -26.26
N GLN A 80 -1.98 -18.83 -25.94
CA GLN A 80 -1.26 -19.22 -24.72
C GLN A 80 -1.94 -18.61 -23.50
N HIS A 81 -2.79 -19.40 -22.84
CA HIS A 81 -3.20 -19.11 -21.47
C HIS A 81 -2.06 -19.55 -20.53
N VAL A 82 -1.18 -18.60 -20.18
CA VAL A 82 -0.25 -18.78 -19.07
C VAL A 82 -1.11 -18.86 -17.81
N HIS A 83 -1.45 -20.08 -17.40
CA HIS A 83 -1.95 -20.28 -16.06
C HIS A 83 -0.81 -19.81 -15.16
N ALA A 84 -0.97 -18.65 -14.50
CA ALA A 84 -0.05 -18.20 -13.48
C ALA A 84 0.05 -19.35 -12.49
N ARG A 85 1.15 -20.11 -12.62
CA ARG A 85 1.44 -21.24 -11.77
C ARG A 85 1.45 -20.64 -10.37
N SER A 86 0.75 -21.27 -9.44
CA SER A 86 0.54 -20.86 -8.05
C SER A 86 1.82 -20.64 -7.21
N SER A 87 2.99 -20.51 -7.84
CA SER A 87 4.28 -20.16 -7.27
C SER A 87 4.42 -18.67 -6.93
N ASP A 88 3.67 -17.77 -7.59
CA ASP A 88 3.80 -16.33 -7.32
C ASP A 88 3.23 -15.93 -5.95
N SER A 89 2.20 -16.63 -5.46
CA SER A 89 1.59 -16.35 -4.15
C SER A 89 2.52 -16.69 -2.97
N ASN A 90 3.40 -17.69 -3.12
CA ASN A 90 4.36 -18.05 -2.07
C ASN A 90 5.52 -17.02 -2.01
N CYS A 91 6.02 -16.57 -3.16
CA CYS A 91 7.04 -15.52 -3.23
C CYS A 91 6.53 -14.17 -2.70
N GLN A 92 5.29 -13.82 -3.04
CA GLN A 92 4.67 -12.56 -2.59
C GLN A 92 4.40 -12.55 -1.08
N ALA A 93 3.96 -13.67 -0.50
CA ALA A 93 3.76 -13.80 0.94
C ALA A 93 5.07 -13.73 1.74
N GLU A 94 6.15 -14.36 1.25
CA GLU A 94 7.47 -14.29 1.90
C GLU A 94 8.10 -12.90 1.80
N LEU A 95 7.97 -12.20 0.67
CA LEU A 95 8.40 -10.80 0.53
C LEU A 95 7.60 -9.87 1.45
N ALA A 96 6.29 -10.07 1.60
CA ALA A 96 5.43 -9.30 2.50
C ALA A 96 5.80 -9.50 3.98
N LYS A 97 6.17 -10.73 4.38
CA LYS A 97 6.67 -11.02 5.73
C LYS A 97 8.01 -10.33 5.99
N ARG A 98 8.96 -10.41 5.03
CA ARG A 98 10.27 -9.76 5.16
C ARG A 98 10.14 -8.24 5.27
N GLY A 99 9.31 -7.62 4.43
CA GLY A 99 9.02 -6.18 4.50
C GLY A 99 8.37 -5.76 5.82
N ASN A 100 7.50 -6.59 6.40
CA ASN A 100 6.88 -6.31 7.70
C ASN A 100 7.90 -6.31 8.85
N VAL A 101 8.89 -7.20 8.80
CA VAL A 101 9.96 -7.25 9.82
C VAL A 101 10.85 -6.00 9.74
N GLU A 102 11.22 -5.58 8.53
CA GLU A 102 12.03 -4.37 8.30
C GLU A 102 11.28 -3.11 8.73
N LEU A 103 10.00 -2.99 8.38
CA LEU A 103 9.15 -1.88 8.83
C LEU A 103 9.03 -1.84 10.35
N ARG A 104 8.90 -3.00 11.02
CA ARG A 104 8.82 -3.05 12.49
C ARG A 104 10.11 -2.57 13.14
N ALA A 105 11.24 -3.02 12.63
CA ALA A 105 12.55 -2.58 13.13
C ALA A 105 12.76 -1.06 12.94
N LEU A 106 12.29 -0.50 11.81
CA LEU A 106 12.37 0.94 11.57
C LEU A 106 11.47 1.72 12.51
N VAL A 107 10.23 1.26 12.74
CA VAL A 107 9.31 1.88 13.70
C VAL A 107 9.90 1.85 15.11
N ASP A 108 10.42 0.72 15.56
CA ASP A 108 11.04 0.59 16.87
C ASP A 108 12.23 1.54 17.04
N THR A 109 13.03 1.68 15.98
CA THR A 109 14.17 2.62 15.96
C THR A 109 13.70 4.07 16.06
N LEU A 110 12.70 4.47 15.27
CA LEU A 110 12.16 5.83 15.30
C LEU A 110 11.50 6.14 16.65
N THR A 111 10.76 5.19 17.22
CA THR A 111 10.16 5.34 18.55
C THR A 111 11.23 5.54 19.62
N LYS A 112 12.33 4.79 19.56
CA LYS A 112 13.46 4.96 20.47
C LYS A 112 14.10 6.34 20.34
N GLN A 113 14.37 6.79 19.10
CA GLN A 113 14.96 8.10 18.85
C GLN A 113 14.07 9.25 19.34
N LEU A 114 12.75 9.17 19.13
CA LEU A 114 11.80 10.17 19.64
C LEU A 114 11.81 10.24 21.16
N LYS A 115 11.87 9.09 21.84
CA LYS A 115 11.95 9.03 23.29
C LYS A 115 13.24 9.65 23.81
N GLU A 116 14.38 9.31 23.21
CA GLU A 116 15.68 9.87 23.58
C GLU A 116 15.75 11.38 23.35
N PHE A 117 15.20 11.86 22.23
CA PHE A 117 15.12 13.28 21.92
C PHE A 117 14.25 14.04 22.93
N GLU A 118 13.08 13.50 23.27
CA GLU A 118 12.18 14.11 24.25
C GLU A 118 12.81 14.15 25.65
N GLU A 119 13.45 13.07 26.08
CA GLU A 119 14.17 13.04 27.35
C GLU A 119 15.34 14.03 27.38
N ALA A 120 16.07 14.19 26.28
CA ALA A 120 17.16 15.16 26.17
C ALA A 120 16.63 16.61 26.26
N ARG A 121 15.51 16.89 25.61
CA ARG A 121 14.83 18.19 25.68
C ARG A 121 14.42 18.54 27.11
N ILE A 122 13.78 17.60 27.81
CA ILE A 122 13.36 17.81 29.21
C ILE A 122 14.56 18.09 30.10
N ARG A 123 15.65 17.33 29.98
CA ARG A 123 16.88 17.57 30.75
C ARG A 123 17.47 18.95 30.49
N GLN A 124 17.51 19.37 29.21
CA GLN A 124 18.01 20.68 28.82
C GLN A 124 17.17 21.82 29.43
N ASP A 125 15.85 21.70 29.38
CA ASP A 125 14.93 22.68 29.96
C ASP A 125 15.06 22.78 31.48
N GLU A 126 15.20 21.64 32.18
CA GLU A 126 15.45 21.60 33.61
C GLU A 126 16.79 22.26 33.99
N GLU A 127 17.86 21.97 33.25
CA GLU A 127 19.16 22.61 33.46
C GLU A 127 19.11 24.12 33.24
N HIS A 128 18.42 24.57 32.18
CA HIS A 128 18.26 25.99 31.88
C HIS A 128 17.50 26.69 33.02
N ARG A 129 16.37 26.13 33.46
CA ARG A 129 15.59 26.67 34.58
C ARG A 129 16.40 26.74 35.87
N LYS A 130 17.19 25.71 36.17
CA LYS A 130 18.05 25.69 37.36
C LYS A 130 19.12 26.79 37.29
N ARG A 131 19.74 26.98 36.13
CA ARG A 131 20.73 28.04 35.90
C ARG A 131 20.12 29.43 36.05
N ASP A 132 18.93 29.65 35.50
CA ASP A 132 18.21 30.92 35.63
C ASP A 132 17.84 31.22 37.08
N GLU A 133 17.37 30.21 37.82
CA GLU A 133 17.08 30.32 39.25
C GLU A 133 18.33 30.70 40.05
N GLU A 134 19.45 30.04 39.79
CA GLU A 134 20.72 30.33 40.45
C GLU A 134 21.21 31.74 40.13
N ASN A 135 21.15 32.15 38.86
CA ASN A 135 21.53 33.50 38.43
C ASN A 135 20.64 34.56 39.08
N ARG A 136 19.33 34.32 39.17
CA ARG A 136 18.39 35.24 39.84
C ARG A 136 18.71 35.40 41.32
N LYS A 137 19.05 34.32 42.02
CA LYS A 137 19.46 34.36 43.43
C LYS A 137 20.76 35.15 43.62
N LYS A 138 21.76 34.93 42.77
CA LYS A 138 23.02 35.69 42.78
C LYS A 138 22.79 37.17 42.54
N GLN A 139 21.90 37.51 41.61
CA GLN A 139 21.52 38.90 41.35
C GLN A 139 20.87 39.53 42.59
N ALA A 140 19.88 38.86 43.19
CA ALA A 140 19.22 39.35 44.40
C ALA A 140 20.17 39.53 45.59
N GLU A 141 21.15 38.64 45.75
CA GLU A 141 22.18 38.76 46.79
C GLU A 141 23.11 39.96 46.55
N MET A 142 23.49 40.21 45.29
CA MET A 142 24.29 41.36 44.91
C MET A 142 23.54 42.67 45.16
N ASP A 143 22.27 42.73 44.75
CA ASP A 143 21.40 43.89 44.94
C ASP A 143 21.22 44.19 46.43
N ALA A 144 20.97 43.16 47.26
CA ALA A 144 20.87 43.32 48.71
C ALA A 144 22.16 43.86 49.35
N LYS A 145 23.34 43.42 48.88
CA LYS A 145 24.63 43.94 49.33
C LYS A 145 24.83 45.41 48.93
N LEU A 146 24.41 45.79 47.73
CA LEU A 146 24.46 47.18 47.27
C LEU A 146 23.55 48.08 48.13
N ASP A 147 22.30 47.67 48.36
CA ASP A 147 21.34 48.40 49.19
C ASP A 147 21.85 48.58 50.63
N PHE A 148 22.49 47.55 51.18
CA PHE A 148 23.12 47.63 52.50
C PHE A 148 24.26 48.66 52.55
N LEU A 149 25.14 48.69 51.54
CA LEU A 149 26.23 49.67 51.48
C LEU A 149 25.71 51.10 51.30
N LEU A 150 24.71 51.29 50.43
CA LEU A 150 24.05 52.59 50.24
C LEU A 150 23.43 53.10 51.55
N SER A 151 22.76 52.22 52.30
CA SER A 151 22.17 52.55 53.60
C SER A 151 23.23 52.97 54.62
N GLN A 152 24.39 52.29 54.68
CA GLN A 152 25.49 52.67 55.57
C GLN A 152 26.11 54.03 55.22
N LEU A 153 26.27 54.33 53.93
CA LEU A 153 26.78 55.63 53.47
C LEU A 153 25.82 56.76 53.83
N GLN A 154 24.52 56.55 53.63
CA GLN A 154 23.48 57.51 54.00
C GLN A 154 23.45 57.75 55.52
N ALA A 155 23.50 56.69 56.33
CA ALA A 155 23.52 56.80 57.80
C ALA A 155 24.77 57.53 58.32
N ARG A 156 25.92 57.37 57.67
CA ARG A 156 27.15 58.12 58.01
C ARG A 156 27.08 59.59 57.61
N SER A 157 26.39 59.91 56.51
CA SER A 157 26.23 61.30 56.05
C SER A 157 25.29 62.14 56.93
N THR A 158 24.43 61.52 57.73
CA THR A 158 23.48 62.21 58.62
C THR A 158 23.97 62.36 60.07
N GLN A 159 25.10 61.76 60.43
CA GLN A 159 25.74 61.87 61.75
C GLN A 159 26.96 62.80 61.79
N GLY A 160 27.31 63.44 60.66
CA GLY A 160 28.45 64.37 60.53
C GLY A 160 28.04 65.83 60.49
#